data_AF-A0A522AMI5-F1
#
_entry.id   AF-A0A522AMI5-F1
#
_cell.length_a   1.000
_cell.length_b   1.000
_cell.length_c   1.000
_cell.angle_alpha   90.00
_cell.angle_beta   90.00
_cell.angle_gamma   90.00
#
_symmetry.space_group_name_H-M   'P 1'
#
loop_
_entity.id
_entity.type
_entity.pdbx_description
1 polymer ?
#
loop_
_entity_poly.entity_id
_entity_poly.type
_entity_poly.pdbx_seq_one_letter_code
_entity_poly.pdbx_strand_id
1 'polypeptide(L)' 'MKILFIGDIVGEPGRRAVKQLLPKLREQHGLDFVIANGENSAGGNGITPKMADEIFSFG' A
#
# COMPACT_ATOMS: atom_id res chain seq x y z
N MET A 1 17.17 -10.54 -2.35
CA MET A 1 16.32 -9.36 -2.15
C MET A 1 15.01 -9.55 -2.89
N LYS A 2 13.88 -9.65 -2.17
CA LYS A 2 12.54 -9.84 -2.71
C LYS A 2 11.73 -8.55 -2.57
N ILE A 3 11.23 -8.03 -3.69
CA ILE A 3 10.46 -6.79 -3.74
C ILE A 3 9.02 -7.12 -4.08
N LEU A 4 8.07 -6.52 -3.36
CA LEU A 4 6.67 -6.47 -3.74
C LEU A 4 6.36 -5.12 -4.37
N PHE A 5 5.80 -5.14 -5.58
CA PHE A 5 5.23 -3.96 -6.22
C PHE A 5 3.70 -4.04 -6.17
N ILE A 6 3.07 -3.07 -5.52
CA ILE A 6 1.62 -2.91 -5.45
C ILE A 6 1.23 -1.88 -6.52
N GLY A 7 0.29 -2.26 -7.39
CA GLY A 7 -0.33 -1.34 -8.34
C GLY A 7 -1.17 -0.28 -7.62
N ASP A 8 -2.06 0.36 -8.37
CA ASP A 8 -2.84 1.49 -7.87
C ASP A 8 -3.66 1.18 -6.61
N ILE A 9 -3.36 1.91 -5.54
CA ILE A 9 -4.18 1.93 -4.34
C ILE A 9 -5.33 2.91 -4.60
N VAL A 10 -6.52 2.37 -4.92
CA VAL A 10 -7.69 3.19 -5.26
C VAL A 10 -8.60 3.37 -4.03
N GLY A 11 -8.70 4.61 -3.56
CA GLY A 11 -9.63 5.02 -2.51
C GLY A 11 -9.47 4.27 -1.18
N GLU A 12 -10.50 4.36 -0.34
CA GLU A 12 -10.55 3.65 0.94
C GLU A 12 -10.47 2.11 0.79
N PRO A 13 -11.16 1.48 -0.19
CA PRO A 13 -11.07 0.02 -0.35
C PRO A 13 -9.65 -0.46 -0.63
N GLY A 14 -8.91 0.26 -1.49
CA GLY A 14 -7.51 -0.05 -1.78
C GLY A 14 -6.62 0.06 -0.54
N ARG A 15 -6.72 1.18 0.20
CA ARG A 15 -5.94 1.36 1.44
C ARG A 15 -6.24 0.28 2.48
N ARG A 16 -7.52 -0.10 2.63
CA ARG A 16 -7.95 -1.18 3.53
C ARG A 16 -7.37 -2.53 3.12
N ALA A 17 -7.37 -2.84 1.83
CA ALA A 17 -6.80 -4.08 1.31
C ALA A 17 -5.29 -4.15 1.63
N VAL A 18 -4.53 -3.08 1.38
CA VAL A 18 -3.09 -3.03 1.71
C VAL A 18 -2.87 -3.23 3.21
N LYS A 19 -3.58 -2.48 4.05
CA LYS A 19 -3.47 -2.59 5.52
C LYS A 19 -3.67 -4.02 6.03
N GLN A 20 -4.60 -4.77 5.44
CA GLN A 20 -4.96 -6.11 5.90
C GLN A 20 -4.08 -7.22 5.30
N LEU A 21 -3.60 -7.06 4.07
CA LEU A 21 -2.93 -8.12 3.32
C LEU A 21 -1.40 -8.00 3.37
N LEU A 22 -0.85 -6.78 3.40
CA LEU A 22 0.58 -6.56 3.30
C LEU A 22 1.39 -7.29 4.39
N PRO A 23 1.01 -7.28 5.69
CA PRO A 23 1.77 -8.01 6.71
C PRO A 23 1.85 -9.51 6.44
N LYS A 24 0.75 -10.11 5.97
CA LYS A 24 0.68 -11.54 5.64
C LYS A 24 1.55 -11.88 4.43
N LEU A 25 1.50 -11.05 3.38
CA LEU A 25 2.33 -11.22 2.19
C LEU A 25 3.82 -11.07 2.51
N ARG A 26 4.17 -10.14 3.40
CA ARG A 26 5.54 -9.94 3.89
C ARG A 26 6.09 -11.17 4.57
N GLU A 27 5.32 -11.76 5.49
CA GLU A 27 5.70 -13.00 6.18
C GLU A 27 5.78 -14.20 5.21
N GLN A 28 4.72 -14.40 4.42
CA GLN A 28 4.60 -15.55 3.52
C GLN A 28 5.72 -15.60 2.47
N HIS A 29 6.13 -14.45 1.95
CA HIS A 29 7.12 -14.38 0.87
C HIS A 29 8.51 -13.98 1.34
N GLY A 30 8.67 -13.52 2.58
CA GLY A 30 9.93 -12.99 3.11
C GLY A 30 10.37 -11.75 2.34
N LEU A 31 9.51 -10.72 2.27
CA LEU A 31 9.75 -9.50 1.51
C LEU A 31 10.77 -8.59 2.20
N ASP A 32 11.71 -8.05 1.43
CA ASP A 32 12.73 -7.11 1.89
C ASP A 32 12.33 -5.65 1.65
N PHE A 33 11.53 -5.39 0.61
CA PHE A 33 11.12 -4.03 0.23
C PHE A 33 9.74 -4.04 -0.44
N VAL A 34 8.99 -2.94 -0.26
CA VAL A 34 7.64 -2.77 -0.80
C VAL A 34 7.55 -1.41 -1.50
N ILE A 35 7.00 -1.41 -2.72
CA ILE A 35 6.70 -0.21 -3.50
C ILE A 35 5.21 -0.23 -3.78
N ALA A 36 4.53 0.92 -3.66
CA ALA A 36 3.11 1.03 -3.94
C ALA A 36 2.80 2.30 -4.73
N ASN A 37 1.96 2.19 -5.77
CA ASN A 37 1.41 3.37 -6.43
C ASN A 37 0.22 3.93 -5.64
N GLY A 38 0.37 5.15 -5.13
CA GLY A 38 -0.66 5.85 -4.35
C GLY A 38 -1.51 6.84 -5.14
N GLU A 39 -1.35 6.96 -6.46
CA GLU A 39 -1.93 8.06 -7.25
C GLU A 39 -3.45 8.19 -7.17
N ASN A 40 -4.18 7.13 -6.81
CA ASN A 40 -5.64 7.10 -6.74
C ASN A 40 -6.17 6.94 -5.30
N SER A 41 -5.31 7.15 -4.30
CA SER A 41 -5.63 6.88 -2.90
C SER A 41 -6.62 7.88 -2.30
N ALA A 42 -6.61 9.15 -2.69
CA ALA A 42 -7.54 10.14 -2.18
C ALA A 42 -8.88 10.11 -2.95
N GLY A 43 -9.82 9.28 -2.51
CA GLY A 43 -11.16 9.25 -3.12
C GLY A 43 -11.18 8.84 -4.60
N GLY A 44 -10.15 8.15 -5.08
CA GLY A 44 -10.03 7.69 -6.46
C GLY A 44 -9.21 8.59 -7.40
N ASN A 45 -8.68 9.73 -6.93
CA ASN A 45 -7.78 10.58 -7.70
C ASN A 45 -6.87 11.42 -6.78
N GLY A 46 -5.58 11.35 -7.01
CA GLY A 46 -4.54 11.99 -6.22
C GLY A 46 -4.20 11.27 -4.92
N ILE A 47 -3.32 11.91 -4.16
CA ILE A 47 -2.90 11.51 -2.82
C ILE A 47 -2.82 12.76 -1.94
N THR A 48 -3.26 12.66 -0.68
CA THR A 48 -3.03 13.72 0.32
C THR A 48 -1.90 13.30 1.27
N PRO A 49 -1.21 14.25 1.94
CA PRO A 49 -0.16 13.90 2.91
C PRO A 49 -0.64 12.90 3.97
N LYS A 50 -1.85 13.11 4.51
CA LYS A 50 -2.46 12.19 5.47
C LYS A 50 -2.64 10.77 4.92
N MET A 51 -3.04 10.63 3.65
CA MET A 51 -3.21 9.30 3.04
C MET A 51 -1.86 8.65 2.72
N ALA A 52 -0.85 9.44 2.34
CA ALA A 52 0.51 8.94 2.15
C ALA A 52 1.09 8.41 3.47
N ASP A 53 0.98 9.18 4.55
CA ASP A 53 1.42 8.79 5.90
C ASP A 53 0.67 7.54 6.38
N GLU A 54 -0.65 7.47 6.14
CA GLU A 54 -1.46 6.30 6.44
C GLU A 54 -0.95 5.06 5.70
N ILE A 55 -0.76 5.13 4.37
CA ILE A 55 -0.29 3.99 3.57
C ILE A 55 1.13 3.57 3.99
N PHE A 56 2.02 4.53 4.21
CA PHE A 56 3.40 4.27 4.62
C PHE A 56 3.47 3.58 5.99
N SER A 57 2.50 3.84 6.89
CA SER A 57 2.44 3.19 8.20
C SER A 57 2.13 1.69 8.17
N PHE A 58 1.71 1.14 7.02
CA PHE A 58 1.27 -0.26 6.92
C PHE A 58 2.39 -1.30 6.83
N GLY A 59 3.65 -0.91 6.62
CA GLY A 59 4.76 -1.85 6.62
C GLY A 59 6.07 -1.34 6.04
#